data_AF-A0A7Y1T0F1-F1
#
_entry.id   AF-A0A7Y1T0F1-F1
#
_cell.length_a   1.000
_cell.length_b   1.000
_cell.length_c   1.000
_cell.angle_alpha   90.00
_cell.angle_beta   90.00
_cell.angle_gamma   90.00
#
_symmetry.space_group_name_H-M   'P 1'
#
loop_
_entity.id
_entity.type
_entity.pdbx_description
1 polymer ?
#
loop_
_entity_poly.entity_id
_entity_poly.type
_entity_poly.pdbx_seq_one_letter_code
_entity_poly.pdbx_strand_id
1 'polypeptide(L)'
;MLILGIAGGTGCGKTTVVNTILNQLPEGEVGVISQDSYYKDTSHLTYEERVKINFDHPRSIDFDLLVKHLKELKEGKSVEQPVYSFVTHNRTGDSVITHPRKVMIVEGILILTNPEIRDLFDIKIFVHADSDERLIRRLKR
;
A
#
# COMPACT_ATOMS: atom_id res chain seq x y z
N MET A 1 -18.56 -4.23 0.02
CA MET A 1 -17.29 -3.57 -0.35
C MET A 1 -16.51 -4.51 -1.24
N LEU A 2 -16.02 -4.02 -2.37
CA LEU A 2 -15.09 -4.72 -3.26
C LEU A 2 -13.65 -4.28 -2.92
N ILE A 3 -12.71 -5.22 -2.80
CA ILE A 3 -11.29 -4.93 -2.54
C ILE A 3 -10.43 -5.35 -3.74
N LEU A 4 -9.75 -4.38 -4.33
CA LEU A 4 -8.82 -4.51 -5.45
C LEU A 4 -7.38 -4.47 -4.92
N GLY A 5 -6.62 -5.56 -5.08
CA GLY A 5 -5.18 -5.57 -4.82
C GLY A 5 -4.39 -5.25 -6.10
N ILE A 6 -3.67 -4.14 -6.14
CA ILE A 6 -2.83 -3.72 -7.28
C ILE A 6 -1.35 -3.76 -6.92
N ALA A 7 -0.65 -4.80 -7.37
CA ALA A 7 0.78 -4.97 -7.14
C ALA A 7 1.62 -4.82 -8.40
N GLY A 8 2.93 -4.81 -8.23
CA GLY A 8 3.89 -4.63 -9.31
C GLY A 8 5.12 -3.89 -8.84
N GLY A 9 6.27 -4.12 -9.48
CA GLY A 9 7.52 -3.50 -9.06
C GLY A 9 7.53 -1.98 -9.25
N THR A 10 8.44 -1.27 -8.58
CA THR A 10 8.54 0.20 -8.75
C THR A 10 8.83 0.57 -10.20
N GLY A 11 8.19 1.63 -10.69
CA GLY A 11 8.31 2.10 -12.08
C GLY A 11 7.43 1.38 -13.12
N CYS A 12 6.67 0.33 -12.74
CA CYS A 12 5.86 -0.42 -13.71
C CYS A 12 4.56 0.29 -14.16
N GLY A 13 4.11 1.32 -13.42
CA GLY A 13 2.90 2.07 -13.77
C GLY A 13 1.68 1.83 -12.86
N LYS A 14 1.85 1.19 -11.68
CA LYS A 14 0.77 1.02 -10.69
C LYS A 14 -0.04 2.28 -10.45
N THR A 15 0.64 3.40 -10.17
CA THR A 15 -0.01 4.69 -9.89
C THR A 15 -0.88 5.14 -11.06
N THR A 16 -0.46 4.88 -12.30
CA THR A 16 -1.26 5.19 -13.49
C THR A 16 -2.53 4.35 -13.51
N VAL A 17 -2.43 3.04 -13.24
CA VAL A 17 -3.60 2.14 -13.17
C VAL A 17 -4.56 2.57 -12.06
N VAL A 18 -4.05 2.87 -10.86
CA VAL A 18 -4.85 3.37 -9.73
C VAL A 18 -5.60 4.64 -10.12
N ASN A 19 -4.92 5.64 -10.67
CA ASN A 19 -5.53 6.91 -11.07
C ASN A 19 -6.54 6.73 -12.20
N THR A 20 -6.30 5.84 -13.16
CA THR A 20 -7.27 5.52 -14.21
C THR A 20 -8.55 4.94 -13.62
N ILE A 21 -8.46 4.03 -12.65
CA ILE A 21 -9.63 3.46 -11.97
C ILE A 21 -10.38 4.54 -11.18
N LEU A 22 -9.66 5.38 -10.43
CA LEU A 22 -10.25 6.49 -9.68
C LEU A 22 -11.04 7.45 -10.58
N ASN A 23 -10.49 7.79 -11.74
CA ASN A 23 -11.11 8.73 -12.69
C ASN A 23 -12.32 8.14 -13.44
N GLN A 24 -12.50 6.82 -13.44
CA GLN A 24 -13.64 6.15 -14.09
C GLN A 24 -14.82 5.92 -13.15
N LEU A 25 -14.62 6.08 -11.84
CA LEU A 25 -15.63 5.82 -10.82
C LEU A 25 -16.10 7.13 -10.16
N PRO A 26 -17.33 7.18 -9.63
CA PRO A 26 -17.83 8.40 -8.99
C PRO A 26 -16.96 8.81 -7.78
N GLU A 27 -16.83 10.12 -7.60
CA GLU A 27 -16.05 10.68 -6.50
C GLU A 27 -16.56 10.18 -5.14
N GLY A 28 -15.63 9.80 -4.26
CA GLY A 28 -15.96 9.30 -2.93
C GLY A 28 -16.47 7.85 -2.89
N GLU A 29 -16.60 7.14 -4.00
CA GLU A 29 -16.95 5.70 -3.99
C GLU A 29 -15.74 4.78 -3.86
N VAL A 30 -14.53 5.32 -4.08
CA VAL A 30 -13.28 4.58 -4.06
C VAL A 30 -12.37 5.11 -2.95
N GLY A 31 -11.84 4.20 -2.12
CA GLY A 31 -10.76 4.50 -1.18
C GLY A 31 -9.47 3.85 -1.64
N VAL A 32 -8.32 4.45 -1.32
CA VAL A 32 -6.99 3.90 -1.64
C VAL A 32 -6.17 3.76 -0.37
N ILE A 33 -5.62 2.57 -0.18
CA ILE A 33 -4.66 2.24 0.88
C ILE A 33 -3.33 1.94 0.20
N SER A 34 -2.28 2.69 0.57
CA SER A 34 -0.92 2.39 0.16
C SER A 34 -0.26 1.45 1.15
N GLN A 35 0.41 0.41 0.66
CA GLN A 35 1.23 -0.50 1.47
C GLN A 35 2.33 0.27 2.24
N ASP A 36 2.83 1.38 1.70
CA ASP A 36 3.91 2.15 2.31
C ASP A 36 3.49 2.78 3.65
N SER A 37 2.19 3.10 3.83
CA SER A 37 1.66 3.50 5.15
C SER A 37 1.90 2.43 6.22
N TYR A 38 1.95 1.16 5.82
CA TYR A 38 2.04 0.00 6.70
C TYR A 38 3.46 -0.52 6.85
N TYR A 39 4.51 0.25 6.53
CA TYR A 39 5.83 -0.07 7.07
C TYR A 39 5.78 -0.16 8.59
N LYS A 40 6.52 -1.11 9.18
CA LYS A 40 6.55 -1.32 10.63
C LYS A 40 7.07 -0.07 11.34
N ASP A 41 6.50 0.18 12.52
CA ASP A 41 7.10 1.14 13.43
C ASP A 41 8.46 0.64 13.91
N THR A 42 9.45 1.50 13.76
CA THR A 42 10.86 1.23 14.10
C THR A 42 11.38 2.28 15.06
N SER A 43 10.51 2.89 15.86
CA SER A 43 10.87 3.91 16.86
C SER A 43 11.90 3.44 17.90
N HIS A 44 12.10 2.12 18.03
CA HIS A 44 13.14 1.52 18.86
C HIS A 44 14.56 1.58 18.25
N LEU A 45 14.70 1.97 16.98
CA LEU A 45 15.97 2.05 16.25
C LEU A 45 16.41 3.51 16.06
N THR A 46 17.71 3.75 15.95
CA THR A 46 18.25 5.07 15.60
C THR A 46 17.91 5.45 14.16
N TYR A 47 18.13 6.70 13.77
CA TYR A 47 17.95 7.11 12.38
C TYR A 47 18.91 6.37 11.44
N GLU A 48 20.18 6.24 11.82
CA GLU A 48 21.22 5.57 11.04
C GLU A 48 20.94 4.07 10.84
N GLU A 49 20.28 3.44 11.81
CA GLU A 49 19.82 2.06 11.70
C GLU A 49 18.62 1.95 10.76
N ARG A 50 17.65 2.86 10.88
CA ARG A 50 16.44 2.89 10.03
C ARG A 50 16.74 3.09 8.56
N VAL A 51 17.73 3.92 8.23
CA VAL A 51 18.19 4.15 6.84
C VAL A 51 18.72 2.85 6.19
N LYS A 52 19.21 1.90 6.98
CA LYS A 52 19.76 0.62 6.48
C LYS A 52 18.70 -0.46 6.28
N ILE A 53 17.44 -0.20 6.67
CA ILE A 53 16.36 -1.17 6.52
C ILE A 53 16.05 -1.38 5.05
N ASN A 54 16.00 -2.65 4.64
CA ASN A 54 15.48 -3.02 3.33
C ASN A 54 13.94 -3.00 3.35
N PHE A 55 13.35 -1.88 2.90
CA PHE A 55 11.91 -1.72 2.82
C PHE A 55 11.26 -2.57 1.71
N ASP A 56 12.03 -3.12 0.77
CA ASP A 56 11.55 -4.07 -0.25
C ASP A 56 11.46 -5.53 0.26
N HIS A 57 11.73 -5.78 1.55
CA HIS A 57 11.59 -7.10 2.15
C HIS A 57 10.24 -7.26 2.87
N PRO A 58 9.49 -8.38 2.73
CA PRO A 58 8.17 -8.56 3.35
C PRO A 58 8.10 -8.29 4.87
N ARG A 59 9.19 -8.52 5.59
CA ARG A 59 9.29 -8.23 7.04
C ARG A 59 9.22 -6.75 7.41
N SER A 60 9.48 -5.84 6.46
CA SER A 60 9.37 -4.40 6.67
C SER A 60 7.90 -3.96 6.78
N ILE A 61 6.96 -4.78 6.28
CA ILE A 61 5.54 -4.49 6.25
C ILE A 61 4.85 -5.07 7.49
N ASP A 62 3.97 -4.28 8.07
CA ASP A 62 3.03 -4.65 9.12
C ASP A 62 1.77 -5.25 8.50
N PHE A 63 1.92 -6.45 7.93
CA PHE A 63 0.81 -7.15 7.28
C PHE A 63 -0.32 -7.47 8.26
N ASP A 64 -0.01 -7.74 9.53
CA ASP A 64 -1.01 -8.05 10.55
C ASP A 64 -1.95 -6.86 10.76
N LEU A 65 -1.40 -5.65 10.86
CA LEU A 65 -2.19 -4.42 10.95
C LEU A 65 -3.00 -4.17 9.67
N LEU A 66 -2.40 -4.38 8.50
CA LEU A 66 -3.10 -4.21 7.22
C LEU A 66 -4.28 -5.19 7.10
N VAL A 67 -4.07 -6.47 7.43
CA VAL A 67 -5.13 -7.50 7.48
C VAL A 67 -6.25 -7.06 8.41
N LYS A 68 -5.92 -6.64 9.63
CA LYS A 68 -6.89 -6.17 10.62
C LYS A 68 -7.74 -5.03 10.06
N HIS A 69 -7.09 -4.00 9.52
CA HIS A 69 -7.78 -2.84 8.97
C HIS A 69 -8.67 -3.20 7.76
N LEU A 70 -8.22 -4.10 6.88
CA LEU A 70 -9.05 -4.54 5.75
C LEU A 70 -10.29 -5.33 6.21
N LYS A 71 -10.17 -6.14 7.27
CA LYS A 71 -11.32 -6.83 7.88
C LYS A 71 -12.30 -5.83 8.50
N GLU A 72 -11.80 -4.87 9.27
CA GLU A 72 -12.63 -3.81 9.89
C GLU A 72 -13.36 -2.98 8.84
N LEU A 73 -12.68 -2.58 7.77
CA LEU A 73 -13.28 -1.88 6.63
C LEU A 73 -14.38 -2.73 5.96
N LYS A 74 -14.15 -4.03 5.77
CA LYS A 74 -15.15 -4.95 5.21
C LYS A 74 -16.39 -5.08 6.09
N GLU A 75 -16.24 -4.95 7.41
CA GLU A 75 -17.33 -4.87 8.39
C GLU A 75 -18.02 -3.50 8.44
N GLY A 76 -17.59 -2.53 7.64
CA GLY A 76 -18.16 -1.18 7.63
C GLY A 76 -17.63 -0.27 8.75
N LYS A 77 -16.51 -0.63 9.41
CA LYS A 77 -15.85 0.19 10.42
C LYS A 77 -14.78 1.06 9.78
N SER A 78 -14.64 2.28 10.26
CA SER A 78 -13.52 3.16 9.86
C SER A 78 -12.25 2.77 10.62
N VAL A 79 -11.10 3.01 10.02
CA VAL A 79 -9.78 2.64 10.59
C VAL A 79 -8.85 3.84 10.65
N GLU A 80 -7.92 3.81 11.59
CA GLU A 80 -6.84 4.81 11.69
C GLU A 80 -5.64 4.34 10.89
N GLN A 81 -5.56 4.72 9.62
CA GLN A 81 -4.45 4.35 8.75
C GLN A 81 -3.18 5.11 9.19
N PRO A 82 -2.07 4.41 9.49
CA PRO A 82 -0.83 5.06 9.88
C PRO A 82 -0.27 5.96 8.76
N VAL A 83 0.35 7.07 9.17
CA VAL A 83 1.14 7.93 8.29
C VAL A 83 2.61 7.53 8.37
N TYR A 84 3.21 7.26 7.21
CA TYR A 84 4.64 6.94 7.10
C TYR A 84 5.40 8.12 6.48
N SER A 85 6.54 8.46 7.07
CA SER A 85 7.44 9.49 6.55
C SER A 85 8.70 8.87 5.97
N PHE A 86 8.88 9.06 4.66
CA PHE A 86 10.11 8.67 3.96
C PHE A 86 11.32 9.52 4.37
N VAL A 87 11.11 10.71 4.94
CA VAL A 87 12.20 11.59 5.41
C VAL A 87 12.81 11.04 6.70
N THR A 88 11.96 10.58 7.62
CA THR A 88 12.38 10.06 8.92
C THR A 88 12.54 8.54 8.94
N HIS A 89 12.26 7.86 7.82
CA HIS A 89 12.24 6.41 7.66
C HIS A 89 11.41 5.69 8.73
N ASN A 90 10.27 6.28 9.15
CA ASN A 90 9.40 5.69 10.16
C ASN A 90 7.96 6.23 10.10
N ARG A 91 7.06 5.60 10.85
CA ARG A 91 5.73 6.16 11.14
C ARG A 91 5.88 7.49 11.88
N THR A 92 4.98 8.43 11.61
CA THR A 92 4.99 9.75 12.27
C THR A 92 4.33 9.73 13.64
N GLY A 93 3.54 8.71 13.94
CA GLY A 93 2.64 8.65 15.10
C GLY A 93 1.24 9.18 14.79
N ASP A 94 1.07 9.89 13.67
CA ASP A 94 -0.22 10.35 13.19
C ASP A 94 -0.95 9.25 12.41
N SER A 95 -2.26 9.41 12.29
CA SER A 95 -3.12 8.57 11.48
C SER A 95 -4.09 9.39 10.64
N VAL A 96 -4.56 8.80 9.54
CA VAL A 96 -5.64 9.34 8.71
C VAL A 96 -6.83 8.40 8.83
N ILE A 97 -8.00 8.97 9.14
CA ILE A 97 -9.24 8.20 9.21
C ILE A 97 -9.60 7.72 7.80
N THR A 98 -9.58 6.41 7.62
CA THR A 98 -9.98 5.75 6.38
C THR A 98 -11.36 5.14 6.59
N HIS A 99 -12.33 5.67 5.85
CA HIS A 99 -13.71 5.18 5.88
C HIS A 99 -13.92 4.01 4.91
N PRO A 100 -14.83 3.08 5.22
CA PRO A 100 -15.23 2.06 4.28
C PRO A 100 -15.88 2.69 3.05
N ARG A 101 -15.47 2.25 1.86
CA ARG A 101 -16.02 2.68 0.56
C ARG A 101 -16.64 1.52 -0.20
N LYS A 102 -17.34 1.81 -1.30
CA LYS A 102 -17.88 0.75 -2.17
C LYS A 102 -16.75 -0.10 -2.75
N VAL A 103 -15.67 0.58 -3.16
CA VAL A 103 -14.44 -0.03 -3.68
C VAL A 103 -13.25 0.43 -2.83
N MET A 104 -12.42 -0.49 -2.36
CA MET A 104 -11.13 -0.20 -1.74
C MET A 104 -10.02 -0.73 -2.64
N ILE A 105 -9.09 0.13 -3.01
CA ILE A 105 -7.85 -0.24 -3.70
C ILE A 105 -6.76 -0.36 -2.65
N VAL A 106 -6.08 -1.49 -2.62
CA VAL A 106 -4.84 -1.67 -1.86
C VAL A 106 -3.73 -1.77 -2.88
N GLU A 107 -2.77 -0.86 -2.84
CA GLU A 107 -1.65 -0.83 -3.78
C GLU A 107 -0.30 -0.98 -3.07
N GLY A 108 0.65 -1.65 -3.72
CA GLY A 108 2.00 -1.79 -3.17
C GLY A 108 2.86 -2.80 -3.92
N ILE A 109 4.15 -2.84 -3.59
CA ILE A 109 5.10 -3.73 -4.27
C ILE A 109 5.04 -5.19 -3.79
N LEU A 110 4.52 -5.44 -2.58
CA LEU A 110 4.58 -6.74 -1.88
C LEU A 110 3.20 -7.24 -1.39
N ILE A 111 2.10 -6.54 -1.67
CA ILE A 111 0.76 -6.89 -1.15
C ILE A 111 0.26 -8.28 -1.61
N LEU A 112 0.78 -8.81 -2.71
CA LEU A 112 0.45 -10.16 -3.19
C LEU A 112 1.35 -11.25 -2.60
N THR A 113 2.33 -10.91 -1.76
CA THR A 113 3.23 -11.89 -1.13
C THR A 113 2.62 -12.54 0.10
N ASN A 114 1.74 -11.84 0.81
CA ASN A 114 1.07 -12.35 2.00
C ASN A 114 -0.23 -13.11 1.62
N PRO A 115 -0.38 -14.40 1.98
CA PRO A 115 -1.58 -15.20 1.65
C PRO A 115 -2.88 -14.65 2.23
N GLU A 116 -2.87 -14.19 3.49
CA GLU A 116 -4.08 -13.70 4.16
C GLU A 116 -4.59 -12.41 3.50
N ILE A 117 -3.68 -11.50 3.16
CA ILE A 117 -4.01 -10.30 2.37
C ILE A 117 -4.61 -10.70 1.00
N ARG A 118 -4.01 -11.68 0.32
CA ARG A 118 -4.54 -12.16 -0.97
C ARG A 118 -5.95 -12.73 -0.82
N ASP A 119 -6.26 -13.42 0.26
CA ASP A 119 -7.59 -14.01 0.45
C ASP A 119 -8.66 -12.96 0.77
N LEU A 120 -8.25 -11.77 1.23
CA LEU A 120 -9.14 -10.62 1.40
C LEU A 120 -9.45 -9.87 0.10
N PHE A 121 -8.62 -10.00 -0.94
CA PHE A 121 -8.83 -9.33 -2.22
C PHE A 121 -9.81 -10.08 -3.12
N ASP A 122 -10.83 -9.36 -3.59
CA ASP A 122 -11.80 -9.88 -4.56
C ASP A 122 -11.18 -9.94 -5.97
N ILE A 123 -10.34 -8.96 -6.31
CA ILE A 123 -9.62 -8.88 -7.59
C ILE A 123 -8.15 -8.57 -7.34
N LYS A 124 -7.26 -9.30 -8.03
CA LYS A 124 -5.80 -9.18 -7.91
C LYS A 124 -5.22 -8.78 -9.26
N ILE A 125 -4.53 -7.65 -9.30
CA ILE A 125 -3.91 -7.09 -10.49
C ILE A 125 -2.41 -7.02 -10.25
N PHE A 126 -1.62 -7.59 -11.14
CA PHE A 126 -0.16 -7.42 -11.14
C PHE A 126 0.24 -6.63 -12.38
N VAL A 127 0.69 -5.39 -12.17
CA VAL A 127 1.19 -4.52 -13.23
C VAL A 127 2.63 -4.90 -13.53
N HIS A 128 2.84 -5.42 -14.74
CA HIS A 128 4.14 -5.87 -15.21
C HIS A 128 4.71 -4.90 -16.26
N ALA A 129 6.01 -4.68 -16.17
CA ALA A 129 6.85 -4.01 -17.16
C ALA A 129 8.26 -4.56 -17.01
N ASP A 130 9.04 -4.58 -18.10
CA ASP A 130 10.40 -5.10 -18.10
C ASP A 130 11.30 -4.31 -17.13
N SER A 131 12.30 -4.99 -16.55
CA SER A 131 13.23 -4.39 -15.57
C SER A 131 13.92 -3.15 -16.12
N ASP A 132 14.36 -3.22 -17.38
CA ASP A 132 15.14 -2.17 -18.02
C ASP A 132 14.28 -0.94 -18.27
N GLU A 133 13.02 -1.15 -18.69
CA GLU A 133 12.05 -0.09 -18.85
C GLU A 133 11.73 0.59 -17.52
N ARG A 134 11.52 -0.19 -16.46
CA ARG A 134 11.26 0.33 -15.11
C ARG A 134 12.43 1.16 -14.59
N LEU A 135 13.66 0.71 -14.85
CA LEU A 135 14.88 1.44 -14.48
C LEU A 135 14.96 2.77 -15.24
N ILE A 136 14.78 2.76 -16.57
CA ILE A 136 14.80 3.98 -17.39
C ILE A 136 13.74 4.98 -16.91
N ARG A 137 12.53 4.54 -16.62
CA ARG A 137 11.45 5.40 -16.09
C ARG A 137 11.80 6.01 -14.74
N ARG A 138 12.53 5.27 -13.89
CA ARG A 138 12.95 5.76 -12.56
C ARG A 138 14.10 6.76 -12.66
N LEU A 139 15.03 6.59 -13.60
CA LEU A 139 16.14 7.53 -13.82
C LEU A 139 15.70 8.88 -14.44
N LYS A 140 14.55 8.91 -15.13
CA LYS A 140 14.00 10.12 -15.76
C LYS A 140 13.13 10.98 -14.83
N ARG A 141 12.80 10.50 -13.63
CA ARG A 141 12.04 11.23 -12.60
C ARG A 141 12.99 11.95 -11.66
#